data_AF-V8NIN7-F1
#
_entry.id   AF-V8NIN7-F1
#
_cell.length_a   1.000
_cell.length_b   1.000
_cell.length_c   1.000
_cell.angle_alpha   90.00
_cell.angle_beta   90.00
_cell.angle_gamma   90.00
#
_symmetry.space_group_name_H-M   'P 1'
#
loop_
_entity.id
_entity.type
_entity.pdbx_description
1 polymer ?
#
loop_
_entity_poly.entity_id
_entity_poly.type
_entity_poly.pdbx_seq_one_letter_code
_entity_poly.pdbx_strand_id
1 'polypeptide(L)'
;SNYIFFVLHRKLKTWWRKRDLSESNKTGQDNFTKQSWESDYKLLPYNGLFTEYLEMVLQFGFITIFVAACPLAPLFALLNNWVEIRLDAHKFVCEYRRPVAERTQGIGIWFHILEVITHFAVISNAFLIAFTSDFLPRLYYQYTRASNLQGYIDFTLAYAPKSFDLKNNVTCRYRAYREQNGRYSLPYWNLLAIQLGFIIVFEHVVFFIARMIDMMVPDIPEVVAIKVKREQYLAKQALAENKALIEVIDVVNPTQPVEKAKGSLPWKRNMEDIKRTWSTSPQINCCTLHGTEE
;
A
#
# COMPACT_ATOMS: atom_id res chain seq x y z
N SER A 1 5.18 -18.11 2.58
CA SER A 1 6.50 -17.72 3.13
C SER A 1 7.64 -17.66 2.12
N ASN A 2 7.75 -18.56 1.13
CA ASN A 2 8.89 -18.56 0.19
C ASN A 2 8.95 -17.38 -0.80
N TYR A 3 7.81 -16.77 -1.15
CA TYR A 3 7.77 -15.69 -2.15
C TYR A 3 8.50 -14.41 -1.70
N ILE A 4 8.19 -13.92 -0.50
CA ILE A 4 8.78 -12.69 0.06
C ILE A 4 10.29 -12.87 0.26
N PHE A 5 10.71 -13.99 0.87
CA PHE A 5 12.14 -14.32 1.03
C PHE A 5 12.86 -14.44 -0.33
N PHE A 6 12.22 -15.04 -1.34
CA PHE A 6 12.81 -15.21 -2.66
C PHE A 6 12.97 -13.89 -3.43
N VAL A 7 11.98 -12.99 -3.36
CA VAL A 7 12.04 -11.65 -3.99
C VAL A 7 13.12 -10.80 -3.32
N LEU A 8 13.14 -10.76 -1.98
CA LEU A 8 14.16 -10.07 -1.18
C LEU A 8 15.56 -10.60 -1.43
N HIS A 9 15.75 -11.91 -1.33
CA HIS A 9 17.04 -12.54 -1.58
C HIS A 9 17.53 -12.22 -2.99
N ARG A 10 16.63 -12.18 -3.98
CA ARG A 10 16.98 -11.80 -5.35
C ARG A 10 17.35 -10.31 -5.45
N LYS A 11 16.63 -9.38 -4.80
CA LYS A 11 16.97 -7.96 -4.78
C LYS A 11 18.29 -7.69 -4.07
N LEU A 12 18.48 -8.23 -2.86
CA LEU A 12 19.74 -8.16 -2.12
C LEU A 12 20.88 -8.77 -2.94
N LYS A 13 20.76 -10.01 -3.41
CA LYS A 13 21.82 -10.66 -4.20
C LYS A 13 22.17 -9.87 -5.46
N THR A 14 21.18 -9.29 -6.13
CA THR A 14 21.41 -8.45 -7.32
C THR A 14 22.09 -7.14 -6.95
N TRP A 15 21.75 -6.54 -5.81
CA TRP A 15 22.40 -5.35 -5.26
C TRP A 15 23.85 -5.62 -4.85
N TRP A 16 24.11 -6.67 -4.08
CA TRP A 16 25.46 -7.09 -3.69
C TRP A 16 26.35 -7.32 -4.92
N ARG A 17 25.84 -8.03 -5.93
CA ARG A 17 26.56 -8.28 -7.19
C ARG A 17 26.80 -7.01 -8.01
N LYS A 18 25.84 -6.07 -8.03
CA LYS A 18 26.00 -4.76 -8.69
C LYS A 18 27.05 -3.90 -7.98
N ARG A 19 27.12 -3.97 -6.65
CA ARG A 19 28.09 -3.21 -5.85
C ARG A 19 29.52 -3.70 -6.09
N ASP A 20 29.72 -5.01 -6.11
CA ASP A 20 30.99 -5.67 -6.42
C ASP A 20 31.50 -5.29 -7.83
N LEU A 21 30.61 -5.33 -8.83
CA LEU A 21 30.92 -4.89 -10.20
C LEU A 21 31.20 -3.38 -10.31
N SER A 22 30.48 -2.54 -9.55
CA SER A 22 30.71 -1.09 -9.53
C SER A 22 32.02 -0.72 -8.84
N GLU A 23 32.46 -1.49 -7.86
CA GLU A 23 33.73 -1.28 -7.16
C GLU A 23 34.91 -1.67 -8.07
N SER A 24 34.79 -2.77 -8.80
CA SER A 24 35.77 -3.21 -9.81
C SER A 24 35.89 -2.25 -11.00
N ASN A 25 34.82 -1.57 -11.41
CA ASN A 25 34.87 -0.59 -12.51
C ASN A 25 35.43 0.79 -12.09
N LYS A 26 35.43 1.12 -10.79
CA LYS A 26 35.95 2.40 -10.27
C LYS A 26 37.47 2.42 -10.14
N THR A 27 38.11 1.27 -9.98
CA THR A 27 39.58 1.14 -9.87
C THR A 27 40.32 1.35 -11.18
N GLY A 28 39.63 1.48 -12.33
CA GLY A 28 40.24 1.59 -13.65
C GLY A 28 40.02 2.88 -14.44
N GLN A 29 39.32 3.90 -13.90
CA GLN A 29 38.93 5.08 -14.71
C GLN A 29 39.60 6.38 -14.23
N ASP A 30 40.53 6.82 -15.07
CA ASP A 30 41.45 7.96 -14.93
C ASP A 30 40.78 9.34 -14.95
N ASN A 31 41.48 10.32 -14.36
CA ASN A 31 41.04 11.67 -14.03
C ASN A 31 40.88 12.58 -15.26
N PHE A 32 39.73 12.51 -15.94
CA PHE A 32 39.27 13.56 -16.85
C PHE A 32 37.99 14.18 -16.27
N THR A 33 37.90 15.52 -16.22
CA THR A 33 36.70 16.27 -15.81
C THR A 33 35.52 15.93 -16.70
N LYS A 34 34.85 14.82 -16.36
CA LYS A 34 33.68 14.32 -17.06
C LYS A 34 32.53 15.27 -16.78
N GLN A 35 31.95 15.85 -17.82
CA GLN A 35 30.81 16.74 -17.65
C GLN A 35 29.65 15.99 -16.99
N SER A 36 28.99 16.64 -16.02
CA SER A 36 27.97 16.02 -15.15
C SER A 36 26.84 15.34 -15.93
N TRP A 37 26.41 15.93 -17.04
CA TRP A 37 25.31 15.42 -17.88
C TRP A 37 25.65 14.10 -18.60
N GLU A 38 26.93 13.84 -18.94
CA GLU A 38 27.34 12.57 -19.56
C GLU A 38 27.27 11.41 -18.56
N SER A 39 27.52 11.69 -17.28
CA SER A 39 27.38 10.69 -16.21
C SER A 39 25.91 10.38 -15.96
N ASP A 40 25.06 11.40 -15.95
CA ASP A 40 23.61 11.25 -15.78
C ASP A 40 22.98 10.50 -16.96
N TYR A 41 23.46 10.72 -18.19
CA TYR A 41 22.96 10.01 -19.37
C TYR A 41 23.21 8.49 -19.30
N LYS A 42 24.21 8.02 -18.55
CA LYS A 42 24.49 6.58 -18.39
C LYS A 42 23.56 5.89 -17.39
N LEU A 43 22.84 6.65 -16.56
CA LEU A 43 21.88 6.11 -15.61
C LEU A 43 20.62 5.58 -16.31
N LEU A 44 19.88 4.71 -15.63
CA LEU A 44 18.67 4.10 -16.17
C LEU A 44 17.54 5.14 -16.30
N PRO A 45 16.73 5.08 -17.37
CA PRO A 45 15.53 5.90 -17.47
C PRO A 45 14.53 5.49 -16.39
N TYR A 46 13.83 6.48 -15.85
CA TYR A 46 12.79 6.26 -14.86
C TYR A 46 11.47 5.87 -15.54
N ASN A 47 11.00 4.65 -15.27
CA ASN A 47 9.81 4.07 -15.93
C ASN A 47 8.52 4.18 -15.08
N GLY A 48 8.49 5.11 -14.12
CA GLY A 48 7.34 5.33 -13.23
C GLY A 48 7.36 4.49 -11.95
N LEU A 49 6.37 4.73 -11.09
CA LEU A 49 6.23 4.11 -9.76
C LEU A 49 5.34 2.86 -9.74
N PHE A 50 4.73 2.46 -10.87
CA PHE A 50 3.71 1.42 -10.90
C PHE A 50 4.19 0.09 -10.28
N THR A 51 5.37 -0.38 -10.69
CA THR A 51 5.94 -1.65 -10.21
C THR A 51 6.27 -1.59 -8.72
N GLU A 52 6.75 -0.44 -8.23
CA GLU A 52 7.09 -0.26 -6.82
C GLU A 52 5.82 -0.26 -5.95
N TYR A 53 4.75 0.42 -6.39
CA TYR A 53 3.45 0.34 -5.70
C TYR A 53 2.85 -1.06 -5.76
N LEU A 54 2.93 -1.75 -6.91
CA LEU A 54 2.43 -3.11 -7.06
C LEU A 54 3.11 -4.07 -6.06
N GLU A 55 4.43 -3.96 -5.91
CA GLU A 55 5.18 -4.77 -4.95
C GLU A 55 4.73 -4.52 -3.51
N MET A 56 4.57 -3.25 -3.11
CA MET A 56 4.06 -2.89 -1.79
C MET A 56 2.63 -3.40 -1.55
N VAL A 57 1.74 -3.27 -2.54
CA VAL A 57 0.33 -3.70 -2.44
C VAL A 57 0.23 -5.22 -2.35
N LEU A 58 1.01 -5.96 -3.14
CA LEU A 58 1.06 -7.41 -3.04
C LEU A 58 1.56 -7.88 -1.68
N GLN A 59 2.60 -7.22 -1.14
CA GLN A 59 3.09 -7.52 0.20
C GLN A 59 2.01 -7.28 1.25
N PHE A 60 1.32 -6.14 1.20
CA PHE A 60 0.19 -5.84 2.09
C PHE A 60 -0.92 -6.90 1.99
N GLY A 61 -1.30 -7.30 0.78
CA GLY A 61 -2.31 -8.33 0.55
C GLY A 61 -1.94 -9.68 1.16
N PHE A 62 -0.69 -10.13 0.99
CA PHE A 62 -0.24 -11.39 1.59
C PHE A 62 -0.26 -11.37 3.12
N ILE A 63 0.08 -10.23 3.72
CA ILE A 63 0.07 -10.11 5.18
C ILE A 63 -1.36 -10.12 5.71
N THR A 64 -2.25 -9.35 5.08
CA THR A 64 -3.62 -9.15 5.58
C THR A 64 -4.52 -10.36 5.33
N ILE A 65 -4.47 -10.98 4.15
CA ILE A 65 -5.35 -12.10 3.78
C ILE A 65 -5.02 -13.39 4.56
N PHE A 66 -3.76 -13.59 4.94
CA PHE A 66 -3.28 -14.83 5.56
C PHE A 66 -2.82 -14.67 7.01
N VAL A 67 -3.17 -13.57 7.67
CA VAL A 67 -2.73 -13.30 9.05
C VAL A 67 -3.22 -14.37 10.03
N ALA A 68 -4.43 -14.91 9.83
CA ALA A 68 -4.99 -15.95 10.69
C ALA A 68 -4.19 -17.27 10.65
N ALA A 69 -3.46 -17.53 9.56
CA ALA A 69 -2.67 -18.75 9.40
C ALA A 69 -1.25 -18.63 9.96
N CYS A 70 -0.66 -17.42 9.93
CA CYS A 70 0.70 -17.19 10.41
C CYS A 70 0.82 -15.83 11.13
N PRO A 71 0.78 -15.81 12.48
CA PRO A 71 0.83 -14.56 13.24
C PRO A 71 2.18 -13.84 13.18
N LEU A 72 3.26 -14.52 12.73
CA LEU A 72 4.61 -13.96 12.59
C LEU A 72 4.81 -13.18 11.28
N ALA A 73 3.87 -13.25 10.33
CA ALA A 73 4.00 -12.60 9.03
C ALA A 73 4.23 -11.07 9.09
N PRO A 74 3.55 -10.29 9.97
CA PRO A 74 3.78 -8.85 10.08
C PRO A 74 5.20 -8.49 10.53
N LEU A 75 5.84 -9.31 11.37
CA LEU A 75 7.21 -9.05 11.82
C LEU A 75 8.21 -9.19 10.67
N PHE A 76 8.07 -10.21 9.84
CA PHE A 76 8.88 -10.37 8.64
C PHE A 76 8.66 -9.24 7.63
N ALA A 77 7.43 -8.77 7.50
CA ALA A 77 7.10 -7.63 6.66
C ALA A 77 7.72 -6.31 7.14
N LEU A 78 7.78 -6.10 8.46
CA LEU A 78 8.40 -4.90 9.04
C LEU A 78 9.91 -4.86 8.74
N LEU A 79 10.61 -5.98 8.94
CA LEU A 79 12.02 -6.09 8.58
C LEU A 79 12.24 -5.91 7.08
N ASN A 80 11.34 -6.43 6.26
CA ASN A 80 11.38 -6.22 4.81
C ASN A 80 11.24 -4.73 4.46
N ASN A 81 10.18 -4.08 4.93
CA ASN A 81 9.92 -2.66 4.67
C ASN A 81 11.07 -1.76 5.12
N TRP A 82 11.73 -2.10 6.22
CA TRP A 82 12.91 -1.35 6.70
C TRP A 82 14.07 -1.40 5.70
N VAL A 83 14.39 -2.60 5.19
CA VAL A 83 15.45 -2.77 4.19
C VAL A 83 15.05 -2.14 2.86
N GLU A 84 13.80 -2.34 2.44
CA GLU A 84 13.27 -1.87 1.16
C GLU A 84 13.35 -0.34 1.04
N ILE A 85 12.94 0.41 2.07
CA ILE A 85 13.04 1.89 2.08
C ILE A 85 14.49 2.35 1.81
N ARG A 86 15.49 1.64 2.34
CA ARG A 86 16.90 1.98 2.13
C ARG A 86 17.38 1.63 0.72
N LEU A 87 16.96 0.46 0.21
CA LEU A 87 17.31 0.01 -1.13
C LEU A 87 16.67 0.90 -2.20
N ASP A 88 15.41 1.27 -2.03
CA ASP A 88 14.71 2.17 -2.95
C ASP A 88 15.32 3.57 -2.96
N ALA A 89 15.64 4.13 -1.78
CA ALA A 89 16.33 5.41 -1.70
C ALA A 89 17.69 5.37 -2.43
N HIS A 90 18.46 4.29 -2.28
CA HIS A 90 19.72 4.11 -3.00
C HIS A 90 19.49 4.00 -4.52
N LYS A 91 18.47 3.24 -4.94
CA LYS A 91 18.11 3.07 -6.35
C LYS A 91 17.75 4.42 -7.00
N PHE A 92 16.98 5.25 -6.31
CA PHE A 92 16.61 6.59 -6.79
C PHE A 92 17.78 7.57 -6.86
N VAL A 93 18.73 7.49 -5.93
CA VAL A 93 19.86 8.44 -5.87
C VAL A 93 21.01 8.01 -6.78
N CYS A 94 21.26 6.70 -6.92
CA CYS A 94 22.48 6.19 -7.56
C CYS A 94 22.25 5.49 -8.90
N GLU A 95 21.05 5.00 -9.21
CA GLU A 95 20.81 4.18 -10.42
C GLU A 95 19.90 4.84 -11.45
N TYR A 96 18.94 5.66 -11.02
CA TYR A 96 18.00 6.33 -11.89
C TYR A 96 18.43 7.76 -12.24
N ARG A 97 18.08 8.17 -13.46
CA ARG A 97 18.07 9.59 -13.83
C ARG A 97 17.02 10.33 -13.00
N ARG A 98 17.28 11.59 -12.68
CA ARG A 98 16.36 12.45 -11.94
C ARG A 98 15.00 12.51 -12.67
N PRO A 99 13.90 12.06 -12.04
CA PRO A 99 12.57 12.16 -12.64
C PRO A 99 12.07 13.61 -12.62
N VAL A 100 11.16 13.94 -13.54
CA VAL A 100 10.47 15.24 -13.54
C VAL A 100 9.47 15.24 -12.38
N ALA A 101 9.49 16.30 -11.58
CA ALA A 101 8.61 16.41 -10.42
C ALA A 101 7.16 16.62 -10.87
N GLU A 102 6.29 15.67 -10.54
CA GLU A 102 4.85 15.75 -10.74
C GLU A 102 4.16 15.97 -9.38
N ARG A 103 3.15 16.84 -9.33
CA ARG A 103 2.38 17.11 -8.10
C ARG A 103 1.13 16.26 -8.09
N THR A 104 0.98 15.41 -7.08
CA THR A 104 -0.23 14.62 -6.85
C THR A 104 -0.81 14.93 -5.46
N GLN A 105 -2.14 14.84 -5.33
CA GLN A 105 -2.83 15.08 -4.05
C GLN A 105 -2.88 13.82 -3.16
N GLY A 106 -2.45 12.67 -3.68
CA GLY A 106 -2.45 11.39 -2.98
C GLY A 106 -1.90 10.25 -3.84
N ILE A 107 -2.04 9.03 -3.33
CA ILE A 107 -1.62 7.77 -3.96
C ILE A 107 -2.50 7.35 -5.15
N GLY A 108 -3.67 7.98 -5.34
CA GLY A 108 -4.56 7.70 -6.48
C GLY A 108 -5.30 6.36 -6.34
N ILE A 109 -5.41 5.62 -7.46
CA ILE A 109 -6.18 4.35 -7.54
C ILE A 109 -5.73 3.29 -6.54
N TRP A 110 -4.47 3.32 -6.11
CA TRP A 110 -3.92 2.38 -5.15
C TRP A 110 -4.65 2.39 -3.81
N PHE A 111 -5.20 3.54 -3.39
CA PHE A 111 -6.00 3.60 -2.17
C PHE A 111 -7.26 2.73 -2.28
N HIS A 112 -8.00 2.83 -3.38
CA HIS A 112 -9.16 1.98 -3.63
C HIS A 112 -8.79 0.50 -3.77
N ILE A 113 -7.64 0.19 -4.37
CA ILE A 113 -7.17 -1.20 -4.46
C ILE A 113 -6.88 -1.76 -3.06
N LEU A 114 -6.21 -0.99 -2.20
CA LEU A 114 -5.93 -1.39 -0.81
C LEU A 114 -7.24 -1.57 -0.03
N GLU A 115 -8.20 -0.68 -0.20
CA GLU A 115 -9.54 -0.80 0.41
C GLU A 115 -10.24 -2.10 0.00
N VAL A 116 -10.27 -2.41 -1.30
CA VAL A 116 -10.85 -3.68 -1.79
C VAL A 116 -10.11 -4.89 -1.21
N ILE A 117 -8.78 -4.86 -1.16
CA ILE A 117 -7.97 -5.93 -0.56
C ILE A 117 -8.29 -6.10 0.93
N THR A 118 -8.48 -5.01 1.69
CA THR A 118 -8.85 -5.11 3.11
C THR A 118 -10.21 -5.77 3.32
N HIS A 119 -11.21 -5.46 2.50
CA HIS A 119 -12.52 -6.11 2.55
C HIS A 119 -12.39 -7.61 2.25
N PHE A 120 -11.66 -7.97 1.19
CA PHE A 120 -11.39 -9.38 0.86
C PHE A 120 -10.59 -10.09 1.97
N ALA A 121 -9.69 -9.39 2.65
CA ALA A 121 -8.91 -9.95 3.75
C ALA A 121 -9.81 -10.32 4.94
N VAL A 122 -10.79 -9.48 5.30
CA VAL A 122 -11.76 -9.81 6.37
C VAL A 122 -12.53 -11.08 6.04
N ILE A 123 -13.08 -11.15 4.83
CA ILE A 123 -13.84 -12.32 4.35
C ILE A 123 -12.94 -13.56 4.35
N SER A 124 -11.77 -13.50 3.73
CA SER A 124 -10.85 -14.64 3.62
C SER A 124 -10.40 -15.17 4.97
N ASN A 125 -10.08 -14.29 5.92
CA ASN A 125 -9.71 -14.70 7.28
C ASN A 125 -10.90 -15.34 8.02
N ALA A 126 -12.13 -14.85 7.83
CA ALA A 126 -13.31 -15.48 8.39
C ALA A 126 -13.47 -16.92 7.88
N PHE A 127 -13.31 -17.14 6.57
CA PHE A 127 -13.33 -18.47 5.96
C PHE A 127 -12.19 -19.37 6.48
N LEU A 128 -10.97 -18.84 6.58
CA LEU A 128 -9.83 -19.60 7.13
C LEU A 128 -10.09 -20.05 8.56
N ILE A 129 -10.62 -19.17 9.42
CA ILE A 129 -10.95 -19.54 10.80
C ILE A 129 -12.11 -20.52 10.84
N ALA A 130 -13.14 -20.35 10.02
CA ALA A 130 -14.33 -21.20 10.05
C ALA A 130 -14.05 -22.62 9.55
N PHE A 131 -13.34 -22.76 8.42
CA PHE A 131 -13.17 -24.04 7.73
C PHE A 131 -11.83 -24.71 7.94
N THR A 132 -10.74 -23.94 8.07
CA THR A 132 -9.39 -24.50 8.22
C THR A 132 -9.06 -24.77 9.68
N SER A 133 -9.59 -23.98 10.62
CA SER A 133 -9.33 -24.16 12.06
C SER A 133 -10.21 -25.25 12.67
N ASP A 134 -9.65 -25.99 13.62
CA ASP A 134 -10.42 -26.89 14.50
C ASP A 134 -11.20 -26.13 15.60
N PHE A 135 -11.19 -24.80 15.60
CA PHE A 135 -11.81 -24.00 16.65
C PHE A 135 -13.33 -24.25 16.78
N LEU A 136 -14.09 -24.10 15.69
CA LEU A 136 -15.55 -24.27 15.72
C LEU A 136 -15.99 -25.71 16.02
N PRO A 137 -15.39 -26.75 15.42
CA PRO A 137 -15.73 -28.13 15.76
C PRO A 137 -15.46 -28.49 17.23
N ARG A 138 -14.35 -27.99 17.81
CA ARG A 138 -14.03 -28.19 19.24
C ARG A 138 -15.04 -27.48 20.13
N LEU A 139 -15.41 -26.24 19.79
CA LEU A 139 -16.40 -25.47 20.54
C LEU A 139 -17.78 -26.14 20.51
N TYR A 140 -18.21 -26.64 19.34
CA TYR A 140 -19.45 -27.39 19.20
C TYR A 140 -19.45 -28.66 20.08
N TYR A 141 -18.35 -29.41 20.10
CA TYR A 141 -18.22 -30.60 20.94
C TYR A 141 -18.23 -30.27 22.44
N GLN A 142 -17.53 -29.21 22.85
CA GLN A 142 -17.54 -28.72 24.24
C GLN A 142 -18.94 -28.39 24.72
N TYR A 143 -19.71 -27.70 23.88
CA TYR A 143 -21.06 -27.26 24.21
C TYR A 143 -22.07 -28.40 24.26
N THR A 144 -21.95 -29.38 23.36
CA THR A 144 -22.97 -30.45 23.21
C THR A 144 -22.69 -31.71 24.02
N ARG A 145 -21.41 -32.07 24.23
CA ARG A 145 -21.03 -33.37 24.79
C ARG A 145 -20.29 -33.25 26.12
N ALA A 146 -19.12 -32.64 26.09
CA ALA A 146 -18.20 -32.64 27.22
C ALA A 146 -17.23 -31.44 27.15
N SER A 147 -17.20 -30.64 28.21
CA SER A 147 -16.34 -29.45 28.30
C SER A 147 -14.85 -29.77 28.27
N ASN A 148 -14.45 -30.98 28.69
CA ASN A 148 -13.06 -31.41 28.83
C ASN A 148 -12.43 -32.02 27.54
N LEU A 149 -13.13 -31.99 26.39
CA LEU A 149 -12.68 -32.58 25.11
C LEU A 149 -12.39 -34.08 25.13
N GLN A 150 -12.70 -34.81 26.21
CA GLN A 150 -12.46 -36.24 26.29
C GLN A 150 -13.34 -36.96 25.27
N GLY A 151 -12.72 -37.72 24.35
CA GLY A 151 -13.43 -38.38 23.25
C GLY A 151 -13.67 -37.51 22.00
N TYR A 152 -13.09 -36.32 21.91
CA TYR A 152 -13.22 -35.45 20.73
C TYR A 152 -12.71 -36.14 19.46
N ILE A 153 -11.53 -36.77 19.51
CA ILE A 153 -10.95 -37.45 18.33
C ILE A 153 -11.87 -38.57 17.84
N ASP A 154 -12.42 -39.38 18.74
CA ASP A 154 -13.36 -40.45 18.40
C ASP A 154 -14.66 -39.94 17.77
N PHE A 155 -15.12 -38.75 18.16
CA PHE A 155 -16.27 -38.09 17.57
C PHE A 155 -15.99 -37.53 16.16
N THR A 156 -14.78 -37.02 15.91
CA THR A 156 -14.39 -36.45 14.61
C THR A 156 -14.10 -37.49 13.51
N LEU A 157 -13.96 -38.76 13.90
CA LEU A 157 -13.55 -39.86 13.04
C LEU A 157 -14.74 -40.73 12.61
N ALA A 158 -15.01 -40.78 11.31
CA ALA A 158 -15.96 -41.71 10.71
C ALA A 158 -15.29 -43.06 10.39
N TYR A 159 -16.07 -44.14 10.41
CA TYR A 159 -15.64 -45.46 9.99
C TYR A 159 -15.67 -45.59 8.46
N ALA A 160 -14.69 -46.31 7.92
CA ALA A 160 -14.66 -46.70 6.51
C ALA A 160 -15.93 -47.48 6.12
N PRO A 161 -16.37 -47.39 4.85
CA PRO A 161 -17.50 -48.16 4.37
C PRO A 161 -17.21 -49.66 4.48
N LYS A 162 -18.24 -50.45 4.81
CA LYS A 162 -18.11 -51.91 5.04
C LYS A 162 -17.47 -52.65 3.86
N SER A 163 -17.64 -52.17 2.63
CA SER A 163 -17.03 -52.73 1.43
C SER A 163 -15.49 -52.68 1.45
N PHE A 164 -14.91 -51.64 2.07
CA PHE A 164 -13.46 -51.52 2.26
C PHE A 164 -12.98 -52.48 3.35
N ASP A 165 -13.68 -52.52 4.49
CA ASP A 165 -13.34 -53.38 5.62
C ASP A 165 -13.39 -54.87 5.22
N LEU A 166 -14.40 -55.28 4.45
CA LEU A 166 -14.55 -56.65 3.93
C LEU A 166 -13.43 -57.05 2.96
N LYS A 167 -12.93 -56.11 2.16
CA LYS A 167 -11.88 -56.38 1.16
C LYS A 167 -10.50 -56.52 1.79
N ASN A 168 -10.21 -55.74 2.82
CA ASN A 168 -8.87 -55.63 3.40
C ASN A 168 -8.76 -56.26 4.81
N ASN A 169 -9.87 -56.72 5.40
CA ASN A 169 -9.95 -57.28 6.75
C ASN A 169 -9.36 -56.36 7.85
N VAL A 170 -9.46 -55.04 7.64
CA VAL A 170 -8.96 -54.00 8.55
C VAL A 170 -10.00 -52.89 8.63
N THR A 171 -10.31 -52.42 9.84
CA THR A 171 -11.19 -51.27 10.05
C THR A 171 -10.37 -49.98 10.07
N CYS A 172 -10.69 -49.07 9.15
CA CYS A 172 -10.02 -47.77 9.05
C CYS A 172 -10.97 -46.64 9.48
N ARG A 173 -10.40 -45.57 10.04
CA ARG A 173 -11.14 -44.35 10.37
C ARG A 173 -10.54 -43.17 9.61
N TYR A 174 -11.40 -42.28 9.14
CA TYR A 174 -11.00 -41.07 8.41
C TYR A 174 -11.75 -39.86 8.95
N ARG A 175 -11.16 -38.68 8.78
CA ARG A 175 -11.72 -37.42 9.29
C ARG A 175 -12.93 -37.01 8.45
N ALA A 176 -14.12 -37.29 8.96
CA ALA A 176 -15.40 -36.90 8.35
C ALA A 176 -16.56 -37.07 9.35
N TYR A 177 -17.64 -36.31 9.13
CA TYR A 177 -18.89 -36.44 9.88
C TYR A 177 -19.91 -37.24 9.06
N ARG A 178 -19.61 -38.52 8.83
CA ARG A 178 -20.45 -39.43 8.04
C ARG A 178 -20.81 -40.67 8.83
N GLU A 179 -22.00 -41.16 8.59
CA GLU A 179 -22.46 -42.46 9.06
C GLU A 179 -21.83 -43.59 8.23
N GLN A 180 -21.89 -44.83 8.75
CA GLN A 180 -21.32 -46.00 8.08
C GLN A 180 -22.02 -46.33 6.73
N ASN A 181 -23.22 -45.81 6.52
CA ASN A 181 -23.98 -45.87 5.26
C ASN A 181 -23.49 -44.87 4.19
N GLY A 182 -22.50 -44.01 4.52
CA GLY A 182 -21.96 -42.99 3.63
C GLY A 182 -22.72 -41.67 3.61
N ARG A 183 -23.85 -41.57 4.33
CA ARG A 183 -24.65 -40.33 4.44
C ARG A 183 -24.03 -39.37 5.46
N TYR A 184 -24.27 -38.07 5.26
CA TYR A 184 -23.86 -37.05 6.21
C TYR A 184 -24.70 -37.16 7.49
N SER A 185 -24.02 -37.14 8.63
CA SER A 185 -24.69 -37.20 9.93
C SER A 185 -25.23 -35.83 10.34
N LEU A 186 -26.18 -35.77 11.28
CA LEU A 186 -26.74 -34.50 11.80
C LEU A 186 -25.67 -33.49 12.29
N PRO A 187 -24.58 -33.91 12.99
CA PRO A 187 -23.52 -33.00 13.40
C PRO A 187 -22.81 -32.30 12.24
N TYR A 188 -22.80 -32.90 11.05
CA TYR A 188 -22.23 -32.26 9.85
C TYR A 188 -22.99 -30.98 9.48
N TRP A 189 -24.32 -31.08 9.40
CA TRP A 189 -25.17 -29.95 9.04
C TRP A 189 -25.19 -28.88 10.13
N ASN A 190 -25.22 -29.28 11.40
CA ASN A 190 -25.12 -28.34 12.51
C ASN A 190 -23.79 -27.58 12.48
N LEU A 191 -22.69 -28.27 12.25
CA LEU A 191 -21.37 -27.65 12.19
C LEU A 191 -21.25 -26.72 10.98
N LEU A 192 -21.78 -27.11 9.82
CA LEU A 192 -21.83 -26.25 8.64
C LEU A 192 -22.65 -24.98 8.90
N ALA A 193 -23.81 -25.10 9.54
CA ALA A 193 -24.65 -23.96 9.92
C ALA A 193 -23.92 -23.01 10.88
N ILE A 194 -23.20 -23.56 11.87
CA ILE A 194 -22.38 -22.78 12.81
C ILE A 194 -21.22 -22.08 12.08
N GLN A 195 -20.55 -22.76 11.15
CA GLN A 195 -19.46 -22.17 10.34
C GLN A 195 -19.95 -20.99 9.52
N LEU A 196 -21.08 -21.14 8.81
CA LEU A 196 -21.68 -20.07 8.02
C LEU A 196 -22.17 -18.92 8.91
N GLY A 197 -22.82 -19.22 10.03
CA GLY A 197 -23.26 -18.21 11.00
C GLY A 197 -22.08 -17.44 11.60
N PHE A 198 -20.98 -18.12 11.93
CA PHE A 198 -19.76 -17.50 12.43
C PHE A 198 -19.16 -16.52 11.41
N ILE A 199 -19.12 -16.88 10.13
CA ILE A 199 -18.59 -16.00 9.08
C ILE A 199 -19.40 -14.70 9.02
N ILE A 200 -20.73 -14.80 8.99
CA ILE A 200 -21.62 -13.63 8.95
C ILE A 200 -21.39 -12.75 10.19
N VAL A 201 -21.37 -13.33 11.39
CA VAL A 201 -21.18 -12.56 12.63
C VAL A 201 -19.79 -11.91 12.66
N PHE A 202 -18.74 -12.65 12.32
CA PHE A 202 -17.37 -12.14 12.30
C PHE A 202 -17.22 -10.96 11.34
N GLU A 203 -17.76 -11.10 10.13
CA GLU A 203 -17.77 -10.05 9.11
C GLU A 203 -18.46 -8.77 9.61
N HIS A 204 -19.70 -8.88 10.12
CA HIS A 204 -20.45 -7.73 10.62
C HIS A 204 -19.78 -7.05 11.81
N VAL A 205 -19.17 -7.82 12.73
CA VAL A 205 -18.44 -7.26 13.88
C VAL A 205 -17.21 -6.49 13.41
N VAL A 206 -16.42 -7.05 12.50
CA VAL A 206 -15.20 -6.38 12.01
C VAL A 206 -15.57 -5.10 11.24
N PHE A 207 -16.57 -5.14 10.36
CA PHE A 207 -17.02 -3.93 9.66
C PHE A 207 -17.62 -2.89 10.59
N PHE A 208 -18.36 -3.31 11.61
CA PHE A 208 -18.87 -2.40 12.63
C PHE A 208 -17.73 -1.68 13.37
N ILE A 209 -16.70 -2.42 13.80
CA ILE A 209 -15.53 -1.85 14.47
C ILE A 209 -14.77 -0.91 13.52
N ALA A 210 -14.55 -1.30 12.27
CA ALA A 210 -13.88 -0.44 11.27
C ALA A 210 -14.64 0.88 11.10
N ARG A 211 -15.97 0.82 10.96
CA ARG A 211 -16.80 2.01 10.81
C ARG A 211 -16.85 2.88 12.07
N MET A 212 -16.71 2.27 13.26
CA MET A 212 -16.55 3.02 14.50
C MET A 212 -15.20 3.75 14.57
N ILE A 213 -14.13 3.13 14.09
CA ILE A 213 -12.80 3.76 14.00
C ILE A 213 -12.87 4.95 13.03
N ASP A 214 -13.47 4.76 11.86
CA ASP A 214 -13.64 5.83 10.86
C ASP A 214 -14.49 6.99 11.39
N MET A 215 -15.49 6.70 12.24
CA MET A 215 -16.28 7.76 12.90
C MET A 215 -15.50 8.49 13.99
N MET A 216 -14.58 7.81 14.68
CA MET A 216 -13.81 8.37 15.79
C MET A 216 -12.64 9.24 15.32
N VAL A 217 -12.01 8.89 14.20
CA VAL A 217 -10.84 9.61 13.66
C VAL A 217 -11.31 10.63 12.62
N PRO A 218 -11.21 11.95 12.90
CA PRO A 218 -11.57 12.96 11.91
C PRO A 218 -10.59 12.93 10.73
N ASP A 219 -11.11 12.99 9.50
CA ASP A 219 -10.33 12.91 8.26
C ASP A 219 -9.21 13.97 8.16
N ILE A 220 -9.39 15.12 8.80
CA ILE A 220 -8.43 16.23 8.79
C ILE A 220 -7.99 16.52 10.23
N PRO A 221 -6.69 16.41 10.54
CA PRO A 221 -6.19 16.75 11.87
C PRO A 221 -6.35 18.24 12.14
N GLU A 222 -6.71 18.60 13.38
CA GLU A 222 -7.02 19.97 13.80
C GLU A 222 -5.88 20.95 13.50
N VAL A 223 -4.63 20.53 13.71
CA VAL A 223 -3.43 21.35 13.44
C VAL A 223 -3.39 21.82 11.99
N VAL A 224 -3.74 20.94 11.04
CA VAL A 224 -3.76 21.26 9.62
C VAL A 224 -4.96 22.14 9.30
N ALA A 225 -6.12 21.85 9.87
CA ALA A 225 -7.32 22.67 9.68
C ALA A 225 -7.11 24.13 10.16
N ILE A 226 -6.48 24.31 11.32
CA ILE A 226 -6.12 25.63 11.85
C ILE A 226 -5.12 26.32 10.93
N LYS A 227 -4.10 25.60 10.45
CA LYS A 227 -3.08 26.17 9.55
C LYS A 227 -3.68 26.64 8.22
N VAL A 228 -4.55 25.82 7.61
CA VAL A 228 -5.26 26.17 6.37
C VAL A 228 -6.15 27.39 6.58
N LYS A 229 -6.92 27.44 7.69
CA LYS A 229 -7.74 28.62 8.05
C LYS A 229 -6.89 29.88 8.24
N ARG A 230 -5.72 29.75 8.87
CA ARG A 230 -4.78 30.87 9.07
C ARG A 230 -4.25 31.40 7.75
N GLU A 231 -3.81 30.54 6.86
CA GLU A 231 -3.31 30.93 5.53
C GLU A 231 -4.43 31.60 4.70
N GLN A 232 -5.66 31.08 4.75
CA GLN A 232 -6.82 31.69 4.10
C GLN A 232 -7.17 33.07 4.67
N TYR A 233 -7.10 33.23 6.00
CA TYR A 233 -7.35 34.53 6.65
C TYR A 233 -6.32 35.58 6.20
N LEU A 234 -5.02 35.23 6.23
CA LEU A 234 -3.95 36.13 5.81
C LEU A 234 -4.07 36.50 4.32
N ALA A 235 -4.44 35.55 3.46
CA ALA A 235 -4.67 35.81 2.04
C ALA A 235 -5.84 36.79 1.80
N LYS A 236 -6.93 36.66 2.56
CA LYS A 236 -8.08 37.59 2.48
C LYS A 236 -7.73 38.98 2.98
N GLN A 237 -6.98 39.07 4.08
CA GLN A 237 -6.52 40.36 4.61
C GLN A 237 -5.61 41.07 3.59
N ALA A 238 -4.63 40.37 3.02
CA ALA A 238 -3.75 40.93 1.99
C ALA A 238 -4.53 41.41 0.75
N LEU A 239 -5.59 40.72 0.35
CA LEU A 239 -6.43 41.15 -0.76
C LEU A 239 -7.23 42.43 -0.44
N ALA A 240 -7.77 42.53 0.78
CA ALA A 240 -8.53 43.71 1.22
C ALA A 240 -7.63 44.95 1.33
N GLU A 241 -6.43 44.81 1.92
CA GLU A 241 -5.44 45.90 1.99
C GLU A 241 -5.02 46.36 0.59
N ASN A 242 -4.74 45.43 -0.34
CA ASN A 242 -4.44 45.77 -1.73
C ASN A 242 -5.61 46.46 -2.44
N LYS A 243 -6.86 46.05 -2.18
CA LYS A 243 -8.05 46.68 -2.76
C LYS A 243 -8.25 48.11 -2.24
N ALA A 244 -8.11 48.30 -0.92
CA ALA A 244 -8.21 49.63 -0.31
C ALA A 244 -7.13 50.59 -0.83
N LEU A 245 -5.90 50.10 -1.04
CA LEU A 245 -4.84 50.90 -1.66
C LEU A 245 -5.18 51.34 -3.09
N ILE A 246 -5.79 50.46 -3.90
CA ILE A 246 -6.21 50.81 -5.27
C ILE A 246 -7.30 51.89 -5.24
N GLU A 247 -8.32 51.74 -4.38
CA GLU A 247 -9.40 52.74 -4.26
C GLU A 247 -8.88 54.12 -3.83
N VAL A 248 -7.90 54.19 -2.93
CA VAL A 248 -7.27 55.46 -2.53
C VAL A 248 -6.51 56.10 -3.70
N ILE A 249 -5.79 55.31 -4.49
CA ILE A 249 -5.07 55.82 -5.68
C ILE A 249 -6.04 56.40 -6.70
N ASP A 250 -7.17 55.74 -6.97
CA ASP A 250 -8.19 56.20 -7.91
C ASP A 250 -8.85 57.52 -7.46
N VAL A 251 -9.03 57.72 -6.15
CA VAL A 251 -9.57 58.97 -5.58
C VAL A 251 -8.58 60.13 -5.61
N VAL A 252 -7.28 59.86 -5.40
CA VAL A 252 -6.23 60.89 -5.38
C VAL A 252 -5.85 61.36 -6.79
N ASN A 253 -6.08 60.55 -7.83
CA ASN A 253 -5.77 60.90 -9.22
C ASN A 253 -6.98 60.70 -10.17
N PRO A 254 -7.99 61.60 -10.15
CA PRO A 254 -9.22 61.44 -10.92
C PRO A 254 -9.07 61.68 -12.44
N THR A 255 -7.94 62.22 -12.90
CA THR A 255 -7.68 62.50 -14.32
C THR A 255 -6.36 61.91 -14.77
N GLN A 256 -6.40 60.63 -15.17
CA GLN A 256 -5.86 60.07 -16.42
C GLN A 256 -6.45 58.67 -16.56
N PRO A 257 -6.85 58.22 -17.77
CA PRO A 257 -7.31 56.85 -17.94
C PRO A 257 -6.17 55.94 -17.50
N VAL A 258 -6.43 55.06 -16.52
CA VAL A 258 -5.47 54.06 -16.09
C VAL A 258 -5.15 53.19 -17.30
N GLU A 259 -4.10 53.55 -18.03
CA GLU A 259 -3.41 52.65 -18.94
C GLU A 259 -3.06 51.46 -18.06
N LYS A 260 -3.82 50.35 -18.24
CA LYS A 260 -3.72 49.11 -17.45
C LYS A 260 -2.29 48.94 -17.03
N ALA A 261 -1.99 49.18 -15.76
CA ALA A 261 -0.64 49.10 -15.26
C ALA A 261 -0.12 47.68 -15.54
N LYS A 262 0.62 47.54 -16.65
CA LYS A 262 1.60 46.49 -16.89
C LYS A 262 2.84 46.71 -15.98
N GLY A 263 2.66 47.43 -14.88
CA GLY A 263 3.60 47.55 -13.77
C GLY A 263 3.35 46.41 -12.78
N SER A 264 4.39 45.66 -12.51
CA SER A 264 4.41 44.48 -11.65
C SER A 264 3.89 44.76 -10.25
N LEU A 265 2.70 44.19 -9.95
CA LEU A 265 2.19 44.02 -8.59
C LEU A 265 3.29 43.42 -7.68
N PRO A 266 3.44 43.82 -6.41
CA PRO A 266 4.50 43.31 -5.54
C PRO A 266 4.51 41.78 -5.40
N TRP A 267 3.34 41.15 -5.43
CA TRP A 267 3.23 39.69 -5.48
C TRP A 267 3.64 39.08 -6.83
N LYS A 268 3.53 39.83 -7.94
CA LYS A 268 4.09 39.41 -9.25
C LYS A 268 5.61 39.38 -9.21
N ARG A 269 6.27 40.34 -8.53
CA ARG A 269 7.72 40.29 -8.29
C ARG A 269 8.09 39.04 -7.49
N ASN A 270 7.35 38.73 -6.43
CA ASN A 270 7.58 37.52 -5.63
C ASN A 270 7.32 36.22 -6.44
N MET A 271 6.31 36.19 -7.31
CA MET A 271 6.05 35.05 -8.22
C MET A 271 7.11 34.93 -9.33
N GLU A 272 7.62 36.04 -9.86
CA GLU A 272 8.71 36.08 -10.84
C GLU A 272 10.06 35.71 -10.20
N ASP A 273 10.27 36.04 -8.92
CA ASP A 273 11.45 35.68 -8.15
C ASP A 273 11.41 34.21 -7.70
N ILE A 274 10.21 33.68 -7.39
CA ILE A 274 9.96 32.24 -7.26
C ILE A 274 10.22 31.56 -8.61
N LYS A 275 9.61 32.03 -9.72
CA LYS A 275 9.90 31.48 -11.06
C LYS A 275 11.37 31.57 -11.44
N ARG A 276 12.10 32.61 -11.04
CA ARG A 276 13.56 32.74 -11.22
C ARG A 276 14.36 31.77 -10.35
N THR A 277 13.92 31.47 -9.13
CA THR A 277 14.55 30.42 -8.30
C THR A 277 14.26 29.01 -8.83
N TRP A 278 13.16 28.81 -9.56
CA TRP A 278 12.90 27.57 -10.32
C TRP A 278 13.60 27.54 -11.69
N SER A 279 13.88 28.70 -12.32
CA SER A 279 14.56 28.80 -13.62
C SER A 279 16.10 28.81 -13.53
N THR A 280 16.67 28.98 -12.34
CA THR A 280 18.11 28.87 -12.08
C THR A 280 18.54 27.50 -11.57
N SER A 281 17.60 26.53 -11.47
CA SER A 281 18.01 25.13 -11.65
C SER A 281 18.49 24.97 -13.09
N PRO A 282 19.62 24.27 -13.36
CA PRO A 282 20.18 24.19 -14.70
C PRO A 282 19.13 23.61 -15.66
N GLN A 283 18.56 24.46 -16.51
CA GLN A 283 17.85 24.02 -17.68
C GLN A 283 18.89 23.36 -18.59
N ILE A 284 18.83 22.03 -18.62
CA ILE A 284 19.42 21.25 -19.69
C ILE A 284 18.77 21.75 -20.98
N ASN A 285 19.57 22.36 -21.85
CA ASN A 285 19.14 22.78 -23.19
C ASN A 285 18.50 21.58 -23.91
N CYS A 286 17.18 21.62 -24.10
CA CYS A 286 16.53 20.79 -25.09
C CYS A 286 16.89 21.35 -26.47
N CYS A 287 17.82 20.68 -27.15
CA CYS A 287 18.03 20.89 -28.58
C CYS A 287 16.72 20.66 -29.33
N THR A 288 16.31 21.70 -30.06
CA THR A 288 15.35 21.68 -31.15
C THR A 288 15.71 20.60 -32.17
N LEU A 289 14.88 19.56 -32.28
CA LEU A 289 14.79 18.72 -33.48
C LEU A 289 13.94 19.48 -34.50
N HIS A 290 14.62 20.18 -35.41
CA HIS A 290 14.03 20.64 -36.64
C HIS A 290 13.98 19.46 -37.61
N GLY A 291 12.80 19.21 -38.18
CA GLY A 291 12.62 18.21 -39.24
C GLY A 291 13.24 18.67 -40.56
N THR A 292 13.71 17.67 -41.31
CA THR A 292 13.92 17.61 -42.76
C THR A 292 13.61 16.14 -43.11
N GLU A 293 12.45 15.80 -43.68
CA GLU A 293 12.26 15.70 -45.13
C GLU A 293 13.47 15.12 -45.85
N GLU A 294 13.53 13.78 -45.96
CA GLU A 294 13.47 12.97 -47.19
C GLU A 294 13.30 11.48 -46.84
#